data_AF-A0AAP0C085-F1
#
_entry.id   AF-A0AAP0C085-F1
#
_cell.length_a   1.000
_cell.length_b   1.000
_cell.length_c   1.000
_cell.angle_alpha   90.00
_cell.angle_beta   90.00
_cell.angle_gamma   90.00
#
_symmetry.space_group_name_H-M   'P 1'
#
loop_
_entity.id
_entity.type
_entity.pdbx_description
1 polymer ?
#
loop_
_entity_poly.entity_id
_entity_poly.type
_entity_poly.pdbx_seq_one_letter_code
_entity_poly.pdbx_strand_id
1 'polypeptide(L)' 'MLDKQNLRDHKLLAAKYELRRKLSKAFCQDPDLPSYMRDKHCSKLSKLPRKSSFARVRNRCISTGRPRGVLEFFRILV' A
#
# COMPACT_ATOMS: atom_id res chain seq x y z
N MET A 1 15.41 -8.38 14.55
CA MET A 1 14.06 -8.17 15.16
C MET A 1 13.37 -6.90 14.66
N LEU A 2 14.07 -5.78 14.38
CA LEU A 2 13.48 -4.55 13.81
C LEU A 2 12.68 -4.72 12.50
N ASP A 3 13.09 -5.65 11.61
CA ASP A 3 12.45 -5.85 10.31
C ASP A 3 11.01 -6.38 10.38
N LYS A 4 10.67 -7.16 11.42
CA LYS A 4 9.33 -7.75 11.59
C LYS A 4 8.33 -6.69 12.09
N GLN A 5 8.76 -5.73 12.91
CA GLN A 5 7.94 -4.60 13.38
C GLN A 5 7.51 -3.72 12.20
N ASN A 6 8.48 -3.27 11.40
CA ASN A 6 8.23 -2.41 10.24
C ASN A 6 7.22 -3.05 9.28
N LEU A 7 7.33 -4.35 8.98
CA LEU A 7 6.39 -5.02 8.09
C LEU A 7 4.94 -4.99 8.61
N ARG A 8 4.74 -5.18 9.93
CA ARG A 8 3.41 -5.14 10.55
C ARG A 8 2.83 -3.74 10.47
N ASP A 9 3.62 -2.72 10.80
CA ASP A 9 3.17 -1.33 10.79
C ASP A 9 2.75 -0.89 9.38
N HIS A 10 3.51 -1.27 8.36
CA HIS A 10 3.19 -0.98 6.97
C HIS A 10 1.88 -1.62 6.51
N LYS A 11 1.61 -2.87 6.90
CA LYS A 11 0.36 -3.57 6.57
C LYS A 11 -0.85 -2.95 7.26
N LEU A 12 -0.70 -2.59 8.54
CA LEU A 12 -1.74 -1.93 9.32
C LEU A 12 -2.06 -0.53 8.76
N LEU A 13 -1.02 0.24 8.41
CA LEU A 13 -1.17 1.53 7.73
C LEU A 13 -1.84 1.37 6.36
N ALA A 14 -1.47 0.35 5.58
CA ALA A 14 -2.09 0.12 4.28
C ALA A 14 -3.59 -0.21 4.41
N ALA A 15 -3.97 -1.09 5.35
CA ALA A 15 -5.36 -1.42 5.63
C ALA A 15 -6.15 -0.18 6.09
N LYS A 16 -5.59 0.63 7.00
CA LYS A 16 -6.26 1.83 7.54
C LYS A 16 -6.61 2.86 6.46
N TYR A 17 -5.77 3.02 5.43
CA TYR A 17 -5.96 4.05 4.39
C TYR A 17 -6.42 3.49 3.04
N GLU A 18 -6.70 2.19 2.94
CA GLU A 18 -7.04 1.52 1.68
C GLU A 18 -8.22 2.19 0.98
N LEU A 19 -9.34 2.37 1.70
CA LEU A 19 -10.56 2.94 1.16
C LEU A 19 -10.33 4.37 0.65
N ARG A 20 -9.67 5.22 1.45
CA ARG A 20 -9.39 6.61 1.09
C ARG A 20 -8.48 6.72 -0.14
N ARG A 21 -7.51 5.82 -0.26
CA ARG A 21 -6.63 5.73 -1.44
C ARG A 21 -7.41 5.27 -2.66
N LYS A 22 -8.21 4.20 -2.57
CA LYS A 22 -9.03 3.67 -3.68
C LYS A 22 -9.97 4.74 -4.23
N LEU A 23 -10.72 5.41 -3.35
CA LEU A 23 -11.62 6.50 -3.73
C LEU A 23 -10.88 7.64 -4.43
N SER A 24 -9.80 8.15 -3.82
CA SER A 24 -9.03 9.24 -4.42
C SER A 24 -8.41 8.85 -5.76
N LYS A 25 -8.01 7.59 -5.92
CA LYS A 25 -7.43 7.09 -7.18
C LYS A 25 -8.48 6.95 -8.28
N ALA A 26 -9.69 6.50 -7.96
CA ALA A 26 -10.80 6.42 -8.91
C ALA A 26 -11.10 7.79 -9.52
N PHE A 27 -11.34 8.80 -8.68
CA PHE A 27 -11.57 10.18 -9.14
C PHE A 27 -10.41 10.78 -9.94
N CYS A 28 -9.17 10.33 -9.73
CA CYS A 28 -8.04 10.77 -10.55
C CYS A 28 -8.01 10.10 -11.94
N GLN A 29 -8.58 8.89 -12.06
CA GLN A 29 -8.58 8.09 -13.29
C GLN A 29 -9.80 8.36 -14.17
N ASP A 30 -10.88 8.89 -13.60
CA ASP A 30 -12.11 9.20 -14.33
C ASP A 30 -11.90 10.35 -15.33
N PRO A 31 -12.04 10.12 -16.65
CA PRO A 31 -11.78 11.14 -17.67
C PRO A 31 -12.90 12.19 -17.76
N ASP A 32 -14.12 11.85 -17.34
CA ASP A 32 -15.30 12.72 -17.41
C ASP A 32 -15.29 13.83 -16.36
N LEU A 33 -14.44 13.72 -15.34
CA LEU A 33 -14.35 14.72 -14.28
C LEU A 33 -13.54 15.95 -14.73
N PRO A 34 -13.99 17.16 -14.36
CA PRO A 34 -13.26 18.38 -14.64
C PRO A 34 -11.86 18.35 -13.99
N SER A 35 -10.86 18.93 -14.66
CA SER A 35 -9.45 18.87 -14.24
C SER A 35 -9.27 19.32 -12.79
N TYR A 36 -9.92 20.40 -12.37
CA TYR A 36 -9.84 20.92 -11.00
C TYR A 36 -10.20 19.88 -9.94
N MET A 37 -11.22 19.04 -10.19
CA MET A 37 -11.59 17.98 -9.27
C MET A 37 -10.51 16.89 -9.24
N ARG A 38 -9.98 16.49 -10.40
CA ARG A 38 -8.88 15.53 -10.49
C ARG A 38 -7.64 16.03 -9.73
N ASP A 39 -7.28 17.29 -9.89
CA ASP A 39 -6.13 17.93 -9.22
C ASP A 39 -6.30 17.97 -7.70
N LYS A 40 -7.52 18.25 -7.23
CA LYS A 40 -7.87 18.19 -5.80
C LYS A 40 -7.71 16.78 -5.25
N HIS A 41 -8.13 15.76 -5.99
CA HIS A 41 -7.98 14.35 -5.59
C HIS A 41 -6.54 13.85 -5.67
N CYS A 42 -5.76 14.30 -6.66
CA CYS A 42 -4.31 14.07 -6.75
C CYS A 42 -3.59 14.64 -5.53
N SER A 43 -3.91 15.89 -5.16
CA SER A 43 -3.36 16.55 -3.98
C SER A 43 -3.71 15.81 -2.68
N LYS A 44 -4.97 15.33 -2.54
CA LYS A 44 -5.39 14.50 -1.40
C LYS A 44 -4.62 13.18 -1.35
N LEU A 45 -4.38 12.53 -2.50
CA LEU A 45 -3.64 11.27 -2.59
C LEU A 45 -2.16 11.44 -2.18
N SER A 46 -1.53 12.57 -2.55
CA SER A 46 -0.15 12.91 -2.20
C SER A 46 0.03 13.26 -0.72
N LYS A 47 -1.00 13.80 -0.05
CA LYS A 47 -0.98 14.08 1.40
C LYS A 47 -1.01 12.83 2.26
N LEU A 48 -1.41 11.68 1.73
CA LEU A 48 -1.48 10.43 2.49
C LEU A 48 -0.07 9.87 2.76
N PRO A 49 0.14 9.18 3.90
CA PRO A 49 1.44 8.60 4.24
C PRO A 49 1.95 7.66 3.13
N ARG A 50 3.18 7.86 2.65
CA ARG A 50 3.76 7.06 1.54
C ARG A 50 3.76 5.56 1.83
N LYS A 51 4.00 5.19 3.11
CA LYS A 51 4.02 3.81 3.61
C LYS A 51 2.65 3.11 3.57
N SER A 52 1.55 3.85 3.45
CA SER A 52 0.18 3.32 3.36
C SER A 52 -0.19 2.75 1.99
N SER A 53 0.68 2.89 0.97
CA SER A 53 0.41 2.32 -0.34
C SER A 53 0.56 0.79 -0.32
N PHE A 54 -0.48 0.07 -0.74
CA PHE A 54 -0.44 -1.39 -0.86
C PHE A 54 0.70 -1.88 -1.74
N ALA A 55 1.05 -1.14 -2.81
CA ALA A 55 2.17 -1.47 -3.69
C ALA A 55 3.54 -1.53 -2.99
N ARG A 56 3.66 -0.98 -1.77
CA ARG A 56 4.90 -1.02 -0.97
C ARG A 56 4.92 -2.15 0.05
N VAL A 57 3.81 -2.84 0.24
CA VAL A 57 3.74 -4.02 1.10
C VAL A 57 4.44 -5.16 0.37
N ARG A 58 5.42 -5.79 1.01
CA ARG A 58 6.17 -6.91 0.44
C ARG A 58 5.91 -8.19 1.20
N ASN A 59 5.68 -9.29 0.49
CA ASN A 59 5.61 -10.62 1.10
C ASN A 59 7.02 -11.04 1.56
N ARG A 60 7.11 -11.47 2.82
CA ARG A 60 8.34 -11.93 3.47
C ARG A 60 8.08 -13.26 4.15
N CYS A 61 9.11 -14.10 4.25
CA CYS A 61 9.05 -15.37 4.97
C CYS A 61 8.69 -15.15 6.45
N ILE A 62 7.79 -15.96 7.00
CA ILE A 62 7.31 -15.80 8.39
C ILE A 62 8.42 -16.12 9.41
N SER A 63 9.19 -17.18 9.17
CA SER A 63 10.27 -17.60 10.06
C SER A 63 11.48 -16.66 9.95
N THR A 64 12.06 -16.56 8.75
CA THR A 64 13.33 -15.86 8.51
C THR A 64 13.20 -14.38 8.16
N GLY A 65 12.05 -13.91 7.66
CA GLY A 65 11.87 -12.53 7.21
C GLY A 65 12.49 -12.21 5.84
N ARG A 66 13.01 -13.22 5.12
CA ARG A 66 13.61 -13.05 3.79
C ARG A 66 12.57 -12.51 2.78
N PRO A 67 12.91 -11.54 1.92
CA PRO A 67 11.96 -10.86 1.03
C PRO A 67 11.83 -11.45 -0.39
N ARG A 68 12.57 -12.52 -0.70
CA ARG A 68 12.59 -13.18 -2.01
C ARG A 68 12.60 -14.70 -1.83
N GLY A 69 12.11 -15.43 -2.84
CA GLY A 69 11.98 -16.88 -2.80
C GLY A 69 11.01 -17.31 -1.71
N VAL A 70 9.85 -16.65 -1.60
CA VAL A 70 8.83 -16.96 -0.59
C VAL A 70 7.63 -17.52 -1.33
N LEU A 71 7.20 -18.73 -0.99
CA LEU A 71 5.98 -19.30 -1.54
C LEU A 71 4.78 -18.50 -1.02
N GLU A 72 3.88 -18.06 -1.89
CA GLU A 72 2.78 -17.19 -1.49
C GLU A 72 1.76 -17.90 -0.58
N PHE A 73 1.49 -19.18 -0.84
CA PHE A 73 0.51 -19.97 -0.08
C PHE A 73 0.96 -20.21 1.37
N PHE A 74 2.14 -20.79 1.57
CA PHE A 74 2.67 -21.09 2.91
C PHE A 74 3.41 -19.92 3.55
N ARG A 75 3.84 -18.91 2.76
CA ARG A 75 4.65 -17.76 3.20
C ARG A 75 5.96 -18.18 3.89
N ILE A 76 6.52 -19.29 3.42
CA ILE A 76 7.82 -19.85 3.83
C ILE A 76 8.77 -19.78 2.63
N LEU A 77 10.06 -19.82 2.91
CA LEU A 77 11.13 -19.82 1.92
C LEU A 77 11.03 -21.08 1.03
N VAL A 78 11.21 -20.91 -0.28
CA VAL A 78 11.48 -21.99 -1.24
C VAL A 78 12.98 -22.22 -1.30
#